data_AF-A0A965E1I6-F1
#
_entry.id   AF-A0A965E1I6-F1
#
_cell.length_a   1.000
_cell.length_b   1.000
_cell.length_c   1.000
_cell.angle_alpha   90.00
_cell.angle_beta   90.00
_cell.angle_gamma   90.00
#
_symmetry.space_group_name_H-M   'P 1'
#
loop_
_entity.id
_entity.type
_entity.pdbx_description
1 polymer ?
#
loop_
_entity_poly.entity_id
_entity_poly.type
_entity_poly.pdbx_seq_one_letter_code
_entity_poly.pdbx_strand_id
1 'polypeptide(L)'
;MRIRWVFVCSVLCFAAGVVPAADPPKPYKVFILAGQSNMEGPAVVDLAGKEYNFGKGTLKGLANDPTKAKLVKHLIDDKGQPIVRDDVRVWYRPEKQAIKTGPLGPGFTPYGGKHHFGPEWQFGHILGDHFENPVLLIKTAWGGKSLYKDFRPPSSGGETGTYYKKMIEDVRQALADLAAEGKGYELAGFVWYHGWNDGVDPKNAIPQYEANLVNLIDDVRKEFKRPDLPIVIGEMTGPWVKAPGSWETLRRAQAAAAAQEKFKGTVAFASTRDFVRLPEESPHPGHGHHEFGNAETYVLVGDALGKAMVSVLTPAKKAAKSPKPSSWSIRTVEGWKVKVDDRLFEPTNEELGKRALRFLEGKLSDIKAILPADKVAKLQTITIVLDLNHGGLVPMQYHPSEGWLKANGYSPELAKCVHLPRAADVATRRNITEQPWVILHELAHAYHDQILGFEEPRIKDVYEKYKKSGRGEKTLLYNGARVRHYALTDHKEFFAEMTESFFGVNDFFPFNRAELKEAEPEIHALMMAIWEATPKKDKR
;
A
#
# COMPACT_ATOMS: atom_id res chain seq x y z
N MET A 1 85.27 -6.21 -40.25
CA MET A 1 84.12 -5.47 -39.70
C MET A 1 83.22 -6.44 -38.94
N ARG A 2 83.24 -6.42 -37.60
CA ARG A 2 82.40 -7.26 -36.74
C ARG A 2 81.30 -6.39 -36.13
N ILE A 3 80.06 -6.75 -36.40
CA ILE A 3 78.85 -6.07 -35.90
C ILE A 3 78.69 -6.42 -34.42
N ARG A 4 78.65 -5.40 -33.55
CA ARG A 4 78.31 -5.53 -32.12
C ARG A 4 76.82 -5.27 -31.94
N TRP A 5 76.10 -6.25 -31.39
CA TRP A 5 74.75 -6.10 -30.87
C TRP A 5 74.83 -5.51 -29.46
N VAL A 6 74.10 -4.43 -29.21
CA VAL A 6 73.90 -3.85 -27.87
C VAL A 6 72.49 -4.24 -27.42
N PHE A 7 72.41 -5.07 -26.38
CA PHE A 7 71.17 -5.38 -25.66
C PHE A 7 70.81 -4.19 -24.77
N VAL A 8 69.60 -3.65 -24.94
CA VAL A 8 68.99 -2.70 -24.00
C VAL A 8 68.04 -3.49 -23.10
N CYS A 9 68.39 -3.65 -21.83
CA CYS A 9 67.51 -4.18 -20.79
C CYS A 9 66.53 -3.09 -20.34
N SER A 10 65.26 -3.21 -20.75
CA SER A 10 64.17 -2.41 -20.19
C SER A 10 63.71 -3.03 -18.87
N VAL A 11 63.94 -2.33 -17.76
CA VAL A 11 63.38 -2.67 -16.45
C VAL A 11 61.90 -2.26 -16.44
N LEU A 12 61.01 -3.25 -16.47
CA LEU A 12 59.58 -3.06 -16.24
C LEU A 12 59.31 -3.09 -14.73
N CYS A 13 59.06 -1.93 -14.14
CA CYS A 13 58.49 -1.82 -12.80
C CYS A 13 57.02 -2.26 -12.84
N PHE A 14 56.70 -3.43 -12.29
CA PHE A 14 55.33 -3.81 -11.97
C PHE A 14 54.85 -2.99 -10.76
N ALA A 15 53.95 -2.04 -10.99
CA ALA A 15 53.16 -1.46 -9.92
C ALA A 15 52.13 -2.50 -9.45
N ALA A 16 52.33 -3.04 -8.25
CA ALA A 16 51.32 -3.87 -7.59
C ALA A 16 50.10 -3.00 -7.29
N GLY A 17 49.04 -3.18 -8.09
CA GLY A 17 47.74 -2.55 -7.83
C GLY A 17 47.21 -3.07 -6.50
N VAL A 18 47.01 -2.15 -5.54
CA VAL A 18 46.25 -2.43 -4.33
C VAL A 18 44.81 -2.71 -4.75
N VAL A 19 44.41 -3.99 -4.71
CA VAL A 19 43.01 -4.36 -4.85
C VAL A 19 42.29 -3.87 -3.60
N PRO A 20 41.26 -3.00 -3.70
CA PRO A 20 40.49 -2.61 -2.53
C PRO A 20 39.88 -3.87 -1.90
N ALA A 21 40.05 -4.02 -0.58
CA ALA A 21 39.42 -5.09 0.17
C ALA A 21 37.90 -5.04 -0.05
N ALA A 22 37.30 -6.16 -0.42
CA ALA A 22 35.85 -6.26 -0.58
C ALA A 22 35.18 -5.90 0.75
N ASP A 23 34.09 -5.12 0.69
CA ASP A 23 33.30 -4.79 1.87
C ASP A 23 32.88 -6.08 2.59
N PRO A 24 32.84 -6.08 3.94
CA PRO A 24 32.38 -7.24 4.70
C PRO A 24 30.95 -7.62 4.27
N PRO A 25 30.65 -8.93 4.11
CA PRO A 25 29.36 -9.37 3.61
C PRO A 25 28.23 -8.89 4.51
N LYS A 26 27.24 -8.22 3.89
CA LYS A 26 26.05 -7.72 4.59
C LYS A 26 25.28 -8.87 5.25
N PRO A 27 24.72 -8.68 6.46
CA PRO A 27 23.93 -9.72 7.11
C PRO A 27 22.68 -10.03 6.30
N TYR A 28 22.21 -11.28 6.33
CA TYR A 28 20.97 -11.67 5.69
C TYR A 28 19.77 -10.98 6.33
N LYS A 29 18.81 -10.55 5.51
CA LYS A 29 17.45 -10.23 5.99
C LYS A 29 16.61 -11.49 5.97
N VAL A 30 16.14 -11.93 7.13
CA VAL A 30 15.41 -13.20 7.28
C VAL A 30 13.92 -12.94 7.43
N PHE A 31 13.12 -13.66 6.65
CA PHE A 31 11.67 -13.59 6.67
C PHE A 31 11.07 -14.97 6.89
N ILE A 32 10.13 -15.06 7.83
CA ILE A 32 9.39 -16.30 8.08
C ILE A 32 8.10 -16.25 7.27
N LEU A 33 7.85 -17.26 6.44
CA LEU A 33 6.64 -17.45 5.67
C LEU A 33 5.86 -18.63 6.26
N ALA A 34 4.96 -18.33 7.19
CA ALA A 34 4.19 -19.33 7.92
C ALA A 34 2.76 -19.44 7.40
N GLY A 35 2.22 -20.66 7.41
CA GLY A 35 0.87 -20.87 6.94
C GLY A 35 0.46 -22.32 6.73
N GLN A 36 -0.53 -22.52 5.88
CA GLN A 36 -1.06 -23.84 5.50
C GLN A 36 -0.79 -24.15 4.03
N SER A 37 -1.60 -25.02 3.42
CA SER A 37 -1.43 -25.49 2.04
C SER A 37 -1.35 -24.42 0.94
N ASN A 38 -2.00 -23.26 1.07
CA ASN A 38 -1.79 -22.19 0.08
C ASN A 38 -0.37 -21.60 0.20
N MET A 39 0.16 -21.45 1.42
CA MET A 39 1.57 -21.09 1.58
C MET A 39 2.49 -22.21 1.04
N GLU A 40 2.12 -23.50 1.09
CA GLU A 40 2.92 -24.61 0.55
C GLU A 40 3.22 -24.47 -0.96
N GLY A 41 2.33 -23.84 -1.72
CA GLY A 41 2.57 -23.49 -3.11
C GLY A 41 2.07 -24.51 -4.14
N PRO A 42 0.74 -24.59 -4.35
CA PRO A 42 0.10 -25.42 -5.36
C PRO A 42 0.02 -24.76 -6.74
N ALA A 43 0.57 -23.55 -6.93
CA ALA A 43 0.52 -22.86 -8.21
C ALA A 43 1.34 -23.61 -9.26
N VAL A 44 0.80 -23.78 -10.46
CA VAL A 44 1.44 -24.61 -11.51
C VAL A 44 2.31 -23.76 -12.42
N VAL A 45 3.56 -24.20 -12.66
CA VAL A 45 4.51 -23.52 -13.54
C VAL A 45 4.20 -23.81 -15.01
N ASP A 46 4.24 -25.08 -15.42
CA ASP A 46 4.33 -25.46 -16.83
C ASP A 46 3.53 -26.73 -17.21
N LEU A 47 2.94 -27.43 -16.24
CA LEU A 47 2.19 -28.66 -16.50
C LEU A 47 0.94 -28.38 -17.33
N ALA A 48 0.69 -29.24 -18.32
CA ALA A 48 -0.40 -29.10 -19.27
C ALA A 48 -1.11 -30.43 -19.53
N GLY A 49 -2.03 -30.46 -20.49
CA GLY A 49 -2.90 -31.61 -20.76
C GLY A 49 -4.21 -31.55 -19.98
N LYS A 50 -5.08 -32.55 -20.17
CA LYS A 50 -6.44 -32.56 -19.62
C LYS A 50 -6.47 -32.40 -18.09
N GLU A 51 -5.52 -33.03 -17.40
CA GLU A 51 -5.40 -33.00 -15.93
C GLU A 51 -5.04 -31.61 -15.36
N TYR A 52 -4.44 -30.75 -16.18
CA TYR A 52 -4.04 -29.37 -15.83
C TYR A 52 -4.79 -28.33 -16.68
N ASN A 53 -6.02 -28.64 -17.09
CA ASN A 53 -6.89 -27.77 -17.89
C ASN A 53 -6.18 -27.19 -19.13
N PHE A 54 -5.42 -28.04 -19.83
CA PHE A 54 -4.65 -27.70 -21.02
C PHE A 54 -3.66 -26.54 -20.81
N GLY A 55 -3.15 -26.37 -19.59
CA GLY A 55 -2.17 -25.34 -19.24
C GLY A 55 -2.78 -23.97 -18.94
N LYS A 56 -4.11 -23.84 -18.89
CA LYS A 56 -4.78 -22.59 -18.48
C LYS A 56 -4.41 -22.20 -17.06
N GLY A 57 -4.11 -20.92 -16.85
CA GLY A 57 -3.76 -20.38 -15.53
C GLY A 57 -2.43 -20.88 -14.96
N THR A 58 -1.59 -21.57 -15.76
CA THR A 58 -0.20 -21.89 -15.40
C THR A 58 0.71 -20.70 -15.67
N LEU A 59 1.89 -20.64 -15.04
CA LEU A 59 2.86 -19.56 -15.31
C LEU A 59 3.21 -19.48 -16.81
N LYS A 60 3.48 -20.62 -17.44
CA LYS A 60 3.75 -20.73 -18.88
C LYS A 60 2.54 -20.29 -19.72
N GLY A 61 1.33 -20.62 -19.29
CA GLY A 61 0.09 -20.14 -19.92
C GLY A 61 -0.02 -18.62 -19.89
N LEU A 62 0.22 -18.01 -18.73
CA LEU A 62 0.17 -16.55 -18.54
C LEU A 62 1.25 -15.83 -19.37
N ALA A 63 2.43 -16.42 -19.49
CA ALA A 63 3.52 -15.87 -20.30
C ALA A 63 3.17 -15.78 -21.79
N ASN A 64 2.38 -16.75 -22.27
CA ASN A 64 1.95 -16.83 -23.66
C ASN A 64 0.66 -16.05 -23.96
N ASP A 65 -0.03 -15.57 -22.92
CA ASP A 65 -1.21 -14.71 -23.06
C ASP A 65 -0.76 -13.23 -23.15
N PRO A 66 -0.97 -12.54 -24.29
CA PRO A 66 -0.53 -11.15 -24.47
C PRO A 66 -1.10 -10.16 -23.44
N THR A 67 -2.26 -10.46 -22.84
CA THR A 67 -2.90 -9.62 -21.83
C THR A 67 -2.31 -9.82 -20.43
N LYS A 68 -1.67 -10.97 -20.18
CA LYS A 68 -1.13 -11.37 -18.88
C LYS A 68 0.40 -11.43 -18.84
N ALA A 69 1.06 -11.55 -19.99
CA ALA A 69 2.51 -11.73 -20.07
C ALA A 69 3.31 -10.68 -19.28
N LYS A 70 2.85 -9.43 -19.25
CA LYS A 70 3.47 -8.35 -18.48
C LYS A 70 3.50 -8.60 -16.96
N LEU A 71 2.51 -9.32 -16.42
CA LEU A 71 2.41 -9.63 -14.99
C LEU A 71 3.51 -10.60 -14.53
N VAL A 72 3.93 -11.51 -15.42
CA VAL A 72 4.85 -12.61 -15.08
C VAL A 72 6.20 -12.48 -15.77
N LYS A 73 6.43 -11.41 -16.53
CA LYS A 73 7.63 -11.21 -17.35
C LYS A 73 8.93 -11.30 -16.54
N HIS A 74 8.93 -10.81 -15.30
CA HIS A 74 10.12 -10.83 -14.43
C HIS A 74 10.36 -12.20 -13.77
N LEU A 75 9.47 -13.17 -13.96
CA LEU A 75 9.60 -14.55 -13.46
C LEU A 75 10.10 -15.52 -14.53
N ILE A 76 10.24 -15.06 -15.78
CA ILE A 76 10.57 -15.89 -16.94
C ILE A 76 11.63 -15.21 -17.78
N ASP A 77 12.64 -15.96 -18.21
CA ASP A 77 13.72 -15.45 -19.05
C ASP A 77 13.31 -15.36 -20.54
N ASP A 78 14.21 -14.83 -21.38
CA ASP A 78 13.98 -14.70 -22.82
C ASP A 78 13.80 -16.06 -23.54
N LYS A 79 14.12 -17.17 -22.89
CA LYS A 79 13.93 -18.55 -23.38
C LYS A 79 12.65 -19.20 -22.86
N GLY A 80 11.82 -18.46 -22.12
CA GLY A 80 10.59 -18.99 -21.55
C GLY A 80 10.79 -19.87 -20.31
N GLN A 81 11.97 -19.82 -19.67
CA GLN A 81 12.29 -20.62 -18.48
C GLN A 81 12.11 -19.81 -17.18
N PRO A 82 11.70 -20.45 -16.07
CA PRO A 82 11.66 -19.82 -14.75
C PRO A 82 12.98 -19.14 -14.36
N ILE A 83 12.92 -17.86 -14.00
CA ILE A 83 14.07 -17.13 -13.46
C ILE A 83 14.37 -17.63 -12.03
N VAL A 84 15.65 -17.76 -11.74
CA VAL A 84 16.18 -18.07 -10.41
C VAL A 84 16.96 -16.86 -9.91
N ARG A 85 16.79 -16.51 -8.63
CA ARG A 85 17.50 -15.41 -7.95
C ARG A 85 18.50 -15.94 -6.94
N ASP A 86 19.77 -15.59 -7.09
CA ASP A 86 20.83 -16.01 -6.18
C ASP A 86 20.96 -15.12 -4.93
N ASP A 87 20.43 -13.89 -4.99
CA ASP A 87 20.41 -12.92 -3.89
C ASP A 87 19.30 -13.20 -2.87
N VAL A 88 18.35 -14.09 -3.19
CA VAL A 88 17.29 -14.55 -2.29
C VAL A 88 17.39 -16.06 -2.16
N ARG A 89 17.52 -16.57 -0.94
CA ARG A 89 17.53 -17.99 -0.62
C ARG A 89 16.21 -18.40 0.03
N VAL A 90 15.77 -19.62 -0.25
CA VAL A 90 14.64 -20.26 0.45
C VAL A 90 15.16 -21.41 1.30
N TRP A 91 14.59 -21.59 2.48
CA TRP A 91 14.73 -22.77 3.34
C TRP A 91 13.34 -23.28 3.68
N TYR A 92 13.04 -24.54 3.37
CA TYR A 92 11.71 -25.13 3.60
C TYR A 92 11.83 -26.62 3.96
N ARG A 93 11.11 -27.05 5.00
CA ARG A 93 10.93 -28.46 5.34
C ARG A 93 9.46 -28.87 5.14
N PRO A 94 9.09 -29.41 3.96
CA PRO A 94 7.75 -29.96 3.77
C PRO A 94 7.46 -31.09 4.77
N GLU A 95 6.18 -31.36 5.02
CA GLU A 95 5.80 -32.37 6.01
C GLU A 95 6.36 -33.75 5.64
N LYS A 96 7.10 -34.38 6.57
CA LYS A 96 7.71 -35.71 6.37
C LYS A 96 8.66 -35.79 5.16
N GLN A 97 9.23 -34.67 4.73
CA GLN A 97 10.23 -34.61 3.66
C GLN A 97 11.55 -34.01 4.17
N ALA A 98 12.62 -34.21 3.41
CA ALA A 98 13.91 -33.57 3.66
C ALA A 98 13.81 -32.04 3.47
N ILE A 99 14.75 -31.32 4.09
CA ILE A 99 14.89 -29.87 3.89
C ILE A 99 15.21 -29.60 2.42
N LYS A 100 14.51 -28.62 1.85
CA LYS A 100 14.79 -27.99 0.56
C LYS A 100 15.39 -26.61 0.84
N THR A 101 16.60 -26.36 0.34
CA THR A 101 17.27 -25.05 0.45
C THR A 101 17.98 -24.70 -0.84
N GLY A 102 17.97 -23.42 -1.23
CA GLY A 102 18.60 -22.97 -2.48
C GLY A 102 18.16 -21.57 -2.91
N PRO A 103 18.64 -21.10 -4.07
CA PRO A 103 18.25 -19.81 -4.63
C PRO A 103 16.75 -19.80 -4.97
N LEU A 104 16.13 -18.63 -4.88
CA LEU A 104 14.69 -18.44 -5.06
C LEU A 104 14.28 -18.80 -6.48
N GLY A 105 13.23 -19.62 -6.57
CA GLY A 105 12.65 -20.11 -7.82
C GLY A 105 11.51 -21.10 -7.50
N PRO A 106 10.97 -21.80 -8.50
CA PRO A 106 9.96 -22.83 -8.26
C PRO A 106 10.57 -24.10 -7.62
N GLY A 107 9.72 -24.90 -6.96
CA GLY A 107 10.08 -26.19 -6.37
C GLY A 107 10.24 -26.23 -4.84
N PHE A 108 10.13 -25.09 -4.15
CA PHE A 108 10.05 -25.03 -2.69
C PHE A 108 8.63 -25.32 -2.19
N THR A 109 8.11 -26.48 -2.60
CA THR A 109 6.74 -26.95 -2.35
C THR A 109 6.77 -28.41 -1.91
N PRO A 110 5.70 -29.02 -1.37
CA PRO A 110 5.66 -30.45 -1.09
C PRO A 110 5.60 -31.31 -2.37
N TYR A 111 5.33 -30.70 -3.52
CA TYR A 111 5.28 -31.37 -4.82
C TYR A 111 6.67 -31.71 -5.35
N GLY A 112 6.74 -32.72 -6.21
CA GLY A 112 7.98 -33.14 -6.86
C GLY A 112 8.42 -32.17 -7.95
N GLY A 113 9.73 -32.04 -8.13
CA GLY A 113 10.33 -31.22 -9.19
C GLY A 113 10.15 -29.72 -9.02
N LYS A 114 10.25 -28.99 -10.13
CA LYS A 114 10.15 -27.52 -10.20
C LYS A 114 8.88 -27.04 -10.91
N HIS A 115 7.84 -27.86 -10.88
CA HIS A 115 6.58 -27.63 -11.59
C HIS A 115 5.55 -26.84 -10.78
N HIS A 116 5.86 -26.56 -9.51
CA HIS A 116 4.97 -25.84 -8.61
C HIS A 116 5.72 -24.76 -7.84
N PHE A 117 4.99 -23.72 -7.45
CA PHE A 117 5.49 -22.63 -6.62
C PHE A 117 4.39 -22.08 -5.70
N GLY A 118 4.79 -21.38 -4.64
CA GLY A 118 3.86 -20.63 -3.81
C GLY A 118 4.10 -19.13 -3.85
N PRO A 119 3.43 -18.38 -2.97
CA PRO A 119 3.56 -16.93 -2.95
C PRO A 119 4.99 -16.48 -2.59
N GLU A 120 5.83 -17.37 -2.04
CA GLU A 120 7.22 -17.08 -1.72
C GLU A 120 8.02 -16.60 -2.93
N TRP A 121 7.70 -17.07 -4.14
CA TRP A 121 8.49 -16.71 -5.32
C TRP A 121 8.29 -15.24 -5.67
N GLN A 122 7.05 -14.78 -5.83
CA GLN A 122 6.79 -13.35 -6.07
C GLN A 122 7.18 -12.50 -4.86
N PHE A 123 6.88 -12.95 -3.64
CA PHE A 123 7.27 -12.25 -2.41
C PHE A 123 8.79 -12.03 -2.34
N GLY A 124 9.57 -13.06 -2.66
CA GLY A 124 11.02 -13.00 -2.69
C GLY A 124 11.55 -12.04 -3.75
N HIS A 125 10.92 -11.93 -4.92
CA HIS A 125 11.28 -10.91 -5.91
C HIS A 125 11.10 -9.50 -5.36
N ILE A 126 9.96 -9.20 -4.71
CA ILE A 126 9.71 -7.89 -4.10
C ILE A 126 10.77 -7.54 -3.05
N LEU A 127 11.15 -8.51 -2.20
CA LEU A 127 12.15 -8.28 -1.16
C LEU A 127 13.58 -8.18 -1.71
N GLY A 128 13.94 -9.01 -2.70
CA GLY A 128 15.24 -8.95 -3.35
C GLY A 128 15.45 -7.62 -4.10
N ASP A 129 14.38 -7.04 -4.67
CA ASP A 129 14.45 -5.71 -5.28
C ASP A 129 14.52 -4.58 -4.24
N HIS A 130 13.98 -4.82 -3.03
CA HIS A 130 13.94 -3.83 -1.96
C HIS A 130 15.25 -3.74 -1.17
N PHE A 131 15.94 -4.86 -0.95
CA PHE A 131 17.14 -4.92 -0.12
C PHE A 131 18.41 -5.07 -0.94
N GLU A 132 19.45 -4.32 -0.57
CA GLU A 132 20.83 -4.61 -1.03
C GLU A 132 21.47 -5.78 -0.25
N ASN A 133 20.84 -6.21 0.85
CA ASN A 133 21.25 -7.37 1.64
C ASN A 133 20.74 -8.65 0.98
N PRO A 134 21.46 -9.78 1.09
CA PRO A 134 20.88 -11.05 0.71
C PRO A 134 19.67 -11.39 1.60
N VAL A 135 18.68 -12.06 1.04
CA VAL A 135 17.42 -12.40 1.73
C VAL A 135 17.36 -13.90 1.98
N LEU A 136 16.85 -14.30 3.15
CA LEU A 136 16.49 -15.68 3.46
C LEU A 136 14.99 -15.77 3.75
N LEU A 137 14.27 -16.58 2.99
CA LEU A 137 12.88 -16.94 3.24
C LEU A 137 12.84 -18.30 3.95
N ILE A 138 12.39 -18.32 5.20
CA ILE A 138 12.16 -19.56 5.96
C ILE A 138 10.67 -19.89 5.85
N LYS A 139 10.35 -20.95 5.12
CA LYS A 139 8.97 -21.39 4.92
C LYS A 139 8.60 -22.43 5.97
N THR A 140 7.50 -22.20 6.68
CA THR A 140 6.94 -23.10 7.70
C THR A 140 5.46 -23.28 7.44
N ALA A 141 5.16 -24.10 6.42
CA ALA A 141 3.82 -24.29 5.90
C ALA A 141 3.50 -25.78 5.76
N TRP A 142 2.33 -26.18 6.26
CA TRP A 142 1.83 -27.54 6.23
C TRP A 142 0.32 -27.59 5.99
N GLY A 143 -0.12 -28.40 5.03
CA GLY A 143 -1.53 -28.55 4.69
C GLY A 143 -2.39 -29.13 5.82
N GLY A 144 -3.65 -28.70 5.91
CA GLY A 144 -4.63 -29.31 6.80
C GLY A 144 -4.47 -28.97 8.30
N LYS A 145 -3.78 -27.87 8.64
CA LYS A 145 -3.51 -27.45 10.02
C LYS A 145 -4.35 -26.23 10.37
N SER A 146 -4.95 -26.22 11.56
CA SER A 146 -5.73 -25.10 12.10
C SER A 146 -4.91 -24.22 13.03
N LEU A 147 -5.28 -22.94 13.15
CA LEU A 147 -4.80 -22.07 14.22
C LEU A 147 -5.43 -22.44 15.56
N TYR A 148 -6.68 -22.90 15.52
CA TYR A 148 -7.40 -23.39 16.69
C TYR A 148 -6.65 -24.52 17.44
N LYS A 149 -6.05 -25.49 16.76
CA LYS A 149 -5.40 -26.65 17.42
C LYS A 149 -3.92 -26.77 17.09
N ASP A 150 -3.59 -26.81 15.81
CA ASP A 150 -2.26 -27.27 15.36
C ASP A 150 -1.19 -26.20 15.50
N PHE A 151 -1.54 -24.96 15.19
CA PHE A 151 -0.72 -23.76 15.38
C PHE A 151 -1.09 -22.99 16.65
N ARG A 152 -1.87 -23.59 17.56
CA ARG A 152 -2.35 -22.91 18.78
C ARG A 152 -1.15 -22.35 19.57
N PRO A 153 -1.03 -21.03 19.72
CA PRO A 153 0.11 -20.43 20.39
C PRO A 153 0.00 -20.62 21.91
N PRO A 154 1.13 -20.65 22.65
CA PRO A 154 1.13 -20.96 24.07
C PRO A 154 0.29 -19.99 24.92
N SER A 155 0.21 -18.70 24.55
CA SER A 155 -0.60 -17.71 25.26
C SER A 155 -2.11 -17.82 25.03
N SER A 156 -2.56 -18.65 24.07
CA SER A 156 -3.99 -18.96 23.86
C SER A 156 -4.58 -19.98 24.84
N GLY A 157 -3.78 -20.44 25.81
CA GLY A 157 -4.18 -21.44 26.79
C GLY A 157 -4.42 -22.82 26.18
N GLY A 158 -4.64 -23.81 27.06
CA GLY A 158 -4.72 -25.22 26.66
C GLY A 158 -3.37 -25.78 26.22
N GLU A 159 -3.40 -26.84 25.41
CA GLU A 159 -2.18 -27.45 24.87
C GLU A 159 -1.62 -26.61 23.70
N THR A 160 -0.34 -26.25 23.78
CA THR A 160 0.36 -25.59 22.68
C THR A 160 0.45 -26.53 21.47
N GLY A 161 0.03 -26.03 20.31
CA GLY A 161 -0.08 -26.81 19.09
C GLY A 161 1.26 -27.38 18.61
N THR A 162 1.23 -28.62 18.13
CA THR A 162 2.42 -29.33 17.64
C THR A 162 3.10 -28.60 16.48
N TYR A 163 2.33 -27.96 15.59
CA TYR A 163 2.87 -27.22 14.44
C TYR A 163 3.34 -25.80 14.80
N TYR A 164 2.85 -25.21 15.89
CA TYR A 164 3.49 -24.04 16.48
C TYR A 164 4.91 -24.39 16.94
N LYS A 165 5.07 -25.47 17.73
CA LYS A 165 6.38 -25.93 18.21
C LYS A 165 7.31 -26.25 17.03
N LYS A 166 6.80 -26.98 16.04
CA LYS A 166 7.53 -27.32 14.81
C LYS A 166 7.95 -26.07 14.01
N MET A 167 7.09 -25.07 13.89
CA MET A 167 7.44 -23.79 13.24
C MET A 167 8.64 -23.15 13.93
N ILE A 168 8.62 -23.05 15.27
CA ILE A 168 9.73 -22.47 16.03
C ILE A 168 11.02 -23.30 15.86
N GLU A 169 10.92 -24.64 15.92
CA GLU A 169 12.05 -25.54 15.70
C GLU A 169 12.66 -25.38 14.31
N ASP A 170 11.84 -25.33 13.26
CA ASP A 170 12.29 -25.19 11.88
C ASP A 170 12.93 -23.81 11.63
N VAL A 171 12.38 -22.74 12.22
CA VAL A 171 13.00 -21.40 12.16
C VAL A 171 14.35 -21.39 12.88
N ARG A 172 14.44 -21.95 14.08
CA ARG A 172 15.71 -22.04 14.83
C ARG A 172 16.75 -22.84 14.05
N GLN A 173 16.37 -23.95 13.42
CA GLN A 173 17.28 -24.74 12.60
C GLN A 173 17.78 -23.95 11.39
N ALA A 174 16.90 -23.28 10.65
CA ALA A 174 17.30 -22.49 9.49
C ALA A 174 18.26 -21.35 9.86
N LEU A 175 18.03 -20.69 11.00
CA LEU A 175 18.94 -19.67 11.53
C LEU A 175 20.29 -20.27 11.98
N ALA A 176 20.28 -21.47 12.56
CA ALA A 176 21.50 -22.18 12.94
C ALA A 176 22.31 -22.63 11.72
N ASP A 177 21.65 -23.15 10.68
CA ASP A 177 22.29 -23.52 9.40
C ASP A 177 22.99 -22.29 8.79
N LEU A 178 22.31 -21.14 8.78
CA LEU A 178 22.87 -19.88 8.27
C LEU A 178 24.08 -19.42 9.11
N ALA A 179 24.01 -19.52 10.43
CA ALA A 179 25.11 -19.18 11.32
C ALA A 179 26.31 -20.14 11.15
N ALA A 180 26.07 -21.43 10.92
CA ALA A 180 27.12 -22.42 10.65
C ALA A 180 27.87 -22.15 9.33
N GLU A 181 27.23 -21.49 8.38
CA GLU A 181 27.88 -20.96 7.16
C GLU A 181 28.70 -19.67 7.42
N GLY A 182 28.81 -19.21 8.67
CA GLY A 182 29.51 -17.97 9.03
C GLY A 182 28.76 -16.70 8.61
N LYS A 183 27.45 -16.80 8.29
CA LYS A 183 26.64 -15.67 7.83
C LYS A 183 25.86 -15.04 8.97
N GLY A 184 26.04 -13.73 9.17
CA GLY A 184 25.20 -12.94 10.07
C GLY A 184 23.79 -12.75 9.52
N TYR A 185 22.83 -12.48 10.40
CA TYR A 185 21.44 -12.26 10.00
C TYR A 185 20.70 -11.27 10.91
N GLU A 186 19.60 -10.74 10.37
CA GLU A 186 18.56 -10.00 11.07
C GLU A 186 17.20 -10.63 10.76
N LEU A 187 16.47 -11.05 11.79
CA LEU A 187 15.08 -11.46 11.62
C LEU A 187 14.22 -10.22 11.35
N ALA A 188 13.83 -10.06 10.09
CA ALA A 188 13.29 -8.83 9.53
C ALA A 188 11.76 -8.85 9.42
N GLY A 189 11.12 -10.02 9.28
CA GLY A 189 9.66 -10.06 9.25
C GLY A 189 9.05 -11.45 9.32
N PHE A 190 7.74 -11.50 9.54
CA PHE A 190 6.95 -12.72 9.58
C PHE A 190 5.65 -12.52 8.79
N VAL A 191 5.30 -13.50 7.97
CA VAL A 191 4.08 -13.52 7.16
C VAL A 191 3.23 -14.69 7.61
N TRP A 192 1.94 -14.43 7.84
CA TRP A 192 0.93 -15.43 8.14
C TRP A 192 -0.07 -15.53 7.00
N TYR A 193 -0.10 -16.66 6.30
CA TYR A 193 -1.08 -16.94 5.25
C TYR A 193 -1.79 -18.27 5.48
N HIS A 194 -2.96 -18.19 6.12
CA HIS A 194 -3.60 -19.33 6.78
C HIS A 194 -5.10 -19.10 6.95
N GLY A 195 -5.88 -20.16 7.20
CA GLY A 195 -7.23 -20.05 7.76
C GLY A 195 -8.21 -21.13 7.32
N TRP A 196 -7.85 -21.96 6.33
CA TRP A 196 -8.82 -22.84 5.65
C TRP A 196 -9.43 -23.83 6.63
N ASN A 197 -8.59 -24.49 7.41
CA ASN A 197 -9.05 -25.48 8.38
C ASN A 197 -9.85 -24.88 9.54
N ASP A 198 -9.58 -23.63 9.93
CA ASP A 198 -10.44 -22.92 10.88
C ASP A 198 -11.78 -22.56 10.25
N GLY A 199 -11.80 -22.23 8.96
CA GLY A 199 -13.02 -21.99 8.19
C GLY A 199 -13.92 -23.22 8.03
N VAL A 200 -13.32 -24.42 8.01
CA VAL A 200 -14.03 -25.71 7.97
C VAL A 200 -14.71 -26.03 9.31
N ASP A 201 -14.24 -25.48 10.43
CA ASP A 201 -14.87 -25.61 11.76
C ASP A 201 -15.39 -24.26 12.27
N PRO A 202 -16.48 -23.73 11.68
CA PRO A 202 -16.98 -22.41 12.04
C PRO A 202 -17.58 -22.33 13.44
N LYS A 203 -17.90 -23.46 14.07
CA LYS A 203 -18.51 -23.50 15.41
C LYS A 203 -17.46 -23.33 16.50
N ASN A 204 -16.29 -23.96 16.36
CA ASN A 204 -15.27 -23.95 17.40
C ASN A 204 -14.08 -23.05 17.09
N ALA A 205 -13.61 -23.05 15.85
CA ALA A 205 -12.33 -22.42 15.48
C ALA A 205 -12.48 -20.92 15.19
N ILE A 206 -13.42 -20.52 14.32
CA ILE A 206 -13.61 -19.11 13.92
C ILE A 206 -13.85 -18.17 15.11
N PRO A 207 -14.68 -18.50 16.12
CA PRO A 207 -14.88 -17.62 17.27
C PRO A 207 -13.61 -17.31 18.07
N GLN A 208 -12.57 -18.14 17.95
CA GLN A 208 -11.28 -17.97 18.65
C GLN A 208 -10.17 -17.45 17.73
N TYR A 209 -10.43 -17.32 16.42
CA TYR A 209 -9.37 -17.08 15.45
C TYR A 209 -8.65 -15.75 15.66
N GLU A 210 -9.40 -14.66 15.89
CA GLU A 210 -8.80 -13.35 16.14
C GLU A 210 -7.88 -13.37 17.36
N ALA A 211 -8.39 -13.84 18.51
CA ALA A 211 -7.62 -13.91 19.75
C ALA A 211 -6.37 -14.80 19.60
N ASN A 212 -6.52 -15.97 18.96
CA ASN A 212 -5.39 -16.86 18.71
C ASN A 212 -4.37 -16.23 17.76
N LEU A 213 -4.79 -15.45 16.76
CA LEU A 213 -3.87 -14.82 15.84
C LEU A 213 -3.10 -13.67 16.50
N VAL A 214 -3.77 -12.88 17.34
CA VAL A 214 -3.12 -11.85 18.18
C VAL A 214 -2.07 -12.49 19.10
N ASN A 215 -2.42 -13.59 19.75
CA ASN A 215 -1.52 -14.36 20.62
C ASN A 215 -0.34 -14.97 19.86
N LEU A 216 -0.58 -15.48 18.65
CA LEU A 216 0.47 -16.01 17.77
C LEU A 216 1.51 -14.93 17.46
N ILE A 217 1.05 -13.72 17.14
CA ILE A 217 1.93 -12.58 16.86
C ILE A 217 2.78 -12.24 18.09
N ASP A 218 2.15 -12.10 19.25
CA ASP A 218 2.86 -11.77 20.50
C ASP A 218 3.86 -12.86 20.89
N ASP A 219 3.49 -14.13 20.76
CA ASP A 219 4.36 -15.25 21.13
C ASP A 219 5.53 -15.43 20.16
N VAL A 220 5.35 -15.22 18.85
CA VAL A 220 6.45 -15.20 17.89
C VAL A 220 7.42 -14.04 18.18
N ARG A 221 6.90 -12.84 18.45
CA ARG A 221 7.71 -11.68 18.85
C ARG A 221 8.52 -11.95 20.12
N LYS A 222 7.89 -12.58 21.12
CA LYS A 222 8.53 -12.96 22.38
C LYS A 222 9.60 -14.03 22.18
N GLU A 223 9.29 -15.09 21.42
CA GLU A 223 10.19 -16.21 21.12
C GLU A 223 11.49 -15.72 20.50
N PHE A 224 11.41 -14.84 19.50
CA PHE A 224 12.59 -14.31 18.82
C PHE A 224 13.13 -13.01 19.41
N LYS A 225 12.59 -12.55 20.54
CA LYS A 225 12.99 -11.31 21.23
C LYS A 225 12.97 -10.07 20.31
N ARG A 226 11.94 -9.99 19.46
CA ARG A 226 11.69 -8.90 18.50
C ARG A 226 10.30 -8.32 18.76
N PRO A 227 10.10 -7.48 19.80
CA PRO A 227 8.78 -6.94 20.16
C PRO A 227 8.16 -6.08 19.06
N ASP A 228 8.97 -5.56 18.15
CA ASP A 228 8.64 -4.73 17.01
C ASP A 228 8.68 -5.49 15.67
N LEU A 229 8.80 -6.83 15.67
CA LEU A 229 8.92 -7.62 14.44
C LEU A 229 7.80 -7.26 13.46
N PRO A 230 8.11 -6.81 12.24
CA PRO A 230 7.13 -6.56 11.19
C PRO A 230 6.35 -7.84 10.85
N ILE A 231 5.03 -7.74 10.88
CA ILE A 231 4.11 -8.85 10.57
C ILE A 231 3.22 -8.49 9.39
N VAL A 232 3.00 -9.44 8.48
CA VAL A 232 1.91 -9.35 7.50
C VAL A 232 0.94 -10.50 7.71
N ILE A 233 -0.35 -10.17 7.83
CA ILE A 233 -1.45 -11.13 7.80
C ILE A 233 -2.05 -11.09 6.40
N GLY A 234 -1.91 -12.19 5.66
CA GLY A 234 -2.60 -12.36 4.39
C GLY A 234 -4.06 -12.72 4.63
N GLU A 235 -4.97 -11.99 4.00
CA GLU A 235 -6.38 -12.39 3.92
C GLU A 235 -6.45 -13.78 3.32
N MET A 236 -7.10 -14.72 3.99
CA MET A 236 -7.25 -16.05 3.41
C MET A 236 -8.07 -15.96 2.12
N THR A 237 -7.45 -16.36 1.02
CA THR A 237 -8.14 -16.60 -0.23
C THR A 237 -8.81 -17.98 -0.18
N GLY A 238 -9.87 -18.14 -0.95
CA GLY A 238 -10.56 -19.41 -1.15
C GLY A 238 -11.11 -19.42 -2.58
N PRO A 239 -12.07 -20.28 -2.93
CA PRO A 239 -12.65 -20.28 -4.28
C PRO A 239 -13.56 -19.06 -4.56
N TRP A 240 -13.52 -18.03 -3.72
CA TRP A 240 -14.45 -16.90 -3.77
C TRP A 240 -13.76 -15.56 -3.55
N VAL A 241 -14.17 -14.61 -4.38
CA VAL A 241 -13.99 -13.17 -4.11
C VAL A 241 -14.88 -12.76 -2.93
N LYS A 242 -16.18 -13.05 -3.02
CA LYS A 242 -17.15 -12.84 -1.93
C LYS A 242 -17.30 -14.13 -1.11
N ALA A 243 -16.68 -14.16 0.07
CA ALA A 243 -16.76 -15.31 0.95
C ALA A 243 -18.19 -15.50 1.51
N PRO A 244 -18.72 -16.73 1.55
CA PRO A 244 -20.03 -16.99 2.12
C PRO A 244 -19.96 -17.16 3.65
N GLY A 245 -20.94 -16.56 4.35
CA GLY A 245 -21.21 -16.85 5.76
C GLY A 245 -19.99 -16.78 6.66
N SER A 246 -19.67 -17.91 7.31
CA SER A 246 -18.58 -18.02 8.28
C SER A 246 -17.19 -17.71 7.71
N TRP A 247 -16.98 -17.90 6.41
CA TRP A 247 -15.71 -17.58 5.76
C TRP A 247 -15.44 -16.08 5.71
N GLU A 248 -16.47 -15.26 5.56
CA GLU A 248 -16.36 -13.80 5.68
C GLU A 248 -16.08 -13.39 7.13
N THR A 249 -16.68 -14.07 8.11
CA THR A 249 -16.37 -13.86 9.54
C THR A 249 -14.89 -14.14 9.84
N LEU A 250 -14.33 -15.20 9.27
CA LEU A 250 -12.91 -15.53 9.41
C LEU A 250 -12.00 -14.45 8.78
N ARG A 251 -12.32 -13.98 7.56
CA ARG A 251 -11.57 -12.87 6.93
C ARG A 251 -11.62 -11.59 7.77
N ARG A 252 -12.77 -11.28 8.38
CA ARG A 252 -12.91 -10.16 9.33
C ARG A 252 -12.07 -10.35 10.58
N ALA A 253 -12.00 -11.56 11.13
CA ALA A 253 -11.14 -11.87 12.27
C ALA A 253 -9.65 -11.66 11.94
N GLN A 254 -9.21 -12.00 10.72
CA GLN A 254 -7.85 -11.71 10.25
C GLN A 254 -7.57 -10.20 10.18
N ALA A 255 -8.49 -9.44 9.59
CA ALA A 255 -8.37 -7.98 9.50
C ALA A 255 -8.40 -7.33 10.89
N ALA A 256 -9.28 -7.78 11.78
CA ALA A 256 -9.40 -7.28 13.14
C ALA A 256 -8.14 -7.54 13.97
N ALA A 257 -7.54 -8.73 13.85
CA ALA A 257 -6.27 -9.05 14.50
C ALA A 257 -5.15 -8.09 14.08
N ALA A 258 -5.04 -7.76 12.78
CA ALA A 258 -4.07 -6.78 12.29
C ALA A 258 -4.37 -5.34 12.77
N ALA A 259 -5.65 -4.99 12.98
CA ALA A 259 -6.10 -3.65 13.33
C ALA A 259 -6.00 -3.31 14.83
N GLN A 260 -5.52 -4.23 15.68
CA GLN A 260 -5.30 -3.98 17.11
C GLN A 260 -4.37 -2.78 17.32
N GLU A 261 -4.73 -1.84 18.20
CA GLU A 261 -3.97 -0.58 18.37
C GLU A 261 -2.51 -0.83 18.76
N LYS A 262 -2.23 -1.88 19.56
CA LYS A 262 -0.87 -2.29 19.95
C LYS A 262 0.02 -2.73 18.77
N PHE A 263 -0.57 -2.98 17.60
CA PHE A 263 0.10 -3.47 16.40
C PHE A 263 0.29 -2.40 15.33
N LYS A 264 -0.24 -1.20 15.56
CA LYS A 264 -0.16 -0.07 14.63
C LYS A 264 1.28 0.20 14.20
N GLY A 265 1.49 0.27 12.88
CA GLY A 265 2.78 0.55 12.26
C GLY A 265 3.77 -0.61 12.23
N THR A 266 3.42 -1.78 12.78
CA THR A 266 4.28 -2.99 12.75
C THR A 266 3.55 -4.23 12.23
N VAL A 267 2.22 -4.18 12.08
CA VAL A 267 1.42 -5.26 11.48
C VAL A 267 0.58 -4.68 10.35
N ALA A 268 0.56 -5.35 9.20
CA ALA A 268 -0.30 -5.02 8.07
C ALA A 268 -1.20 -6.19 7.69
N PHE A 269 -2.41 -5.86 7.23
CA PHE A 269 -3.32 -6.81 6.60
C PHE A 269 -3.22 -6.65 5.08
N ALA A 270 -2.89 -7.74 4.38
CA ALA A 270 -2.88 -7.78 2.93
C ALA A 270 -4.19 -8.39 2.43
N SER A 271 -5.10 -7.56 1.90
CA SER A 271 -6.32 -8.06 1.26
C SER A 271 -5.97 -8.70 -0.08
N THR A 272 -6.43 -9.93 -0.28
CA THR A 272 -6.13 -10.76 -1.46
C THR A 272 -7.37 -11.37 -2.10
N ARG A 273 -8.56 -11.12 -1.53
CA ARG A 273 -9.82 -11.73 -1.98
C ARG A 273 -10.10 -11.55 -3.48
N ASP A 274 -9.70 -10.44 -4.08
CA ASP A 274 -9.95 -10.12 -5.49
C ASP A 274 -8.99 -10.85 -6.46
N PHE A 275 -8.03 -11.60 -5.94
CA PHE A 275 -6.99 -12.25 -6.75
C PHE A 275 -7.35 -13.64 -7.22
N VAL A 276 -8.31 -14.33 -6.59
CA VAL A 276 -8.69 -15.67 -7.02
C VAL A 276 -9.27 -15.64 -8.43
N ARG A 277 -8.77 -16.53 -9.29
CA ARG A 277 -9.28 -16.75 -10.64
C ARG A 277 -10.34 -17.83 -10.68
N LEU A 278 -11.16 -17.79 -11.72
CA LEU A 278 -12.26 -18.72 -11.87
C LEU A 278 -11.75 -20.16 -12.08
N PRO A 279 -12.49 -21.19 -11.63
CA PRO A 279 -12.10 -22.59 -11.80
C PRO A 279 -11.73 -22.94 -13.25
N GLU A 280 -12.53 -22.51 -14.21
CA GLU A 280 -12.40 -22.80 -15.64
C GLU A 280 -11.18 -22.14 -16.31
N GLU A 281 -10.61 -21.12 -15.66
CA GLU A 281 -9.39 -20.41 -16.09
C GLU A 281 -8.13 -20.97 -15.41
N SER A 282 -8.28 -22.02 -14.60
CA SER A 282 -7.23 -22.49 -13.69
C SER A 282 -6.81 -23.94 -13.96
N PRO A 283 -5.58 -24.34 -13.57
CA PRO A 283 -5.09 -25.70 -13.83
C PRO A 283 -5.91 -26.79 -13.15
N HIS A 284 -6.43 -26.51 -11.95
CA HIS A 284 -7.16 -27.48 -11.14
C HIS A 284 -8.54 -26.97 -10.71
N PRO A 285 -9.56 -27.00 -11.59
CA PRO A 285 -10.90 -26.46 -11.30
C PRO A 285 -11.56 -27.04 -10.04
N GLY A 286 -11.25 -28.28 -9.66
CA GLY A 286 -11.78 -28.94 -8.45
C GLY A 286 -11.09 -28.56 -7.14
N HIS A 287 -9.97 -27.83 -7.17
CA HIS A 287 -9.13 -27.57 -6.00
C HIS A 287 -9.32 -26.15 -5.47
N GLY A 288 -10.57 -25.75 -5.21
CA GLY A 288 -10.90 -24.41 -4.72
C GLY A 288 -10.24 -24.03 -3.39
N HIS A 289 -9.96 -25.03 -2.55
CA HIS A 289 -9.20 -24.88 -1.31
C HIS A 289 -7.75 -24.45 -1.52
N HIS A 290 -7.21 -24.66 -2.72
CA HIS A 290 -5.86 -24.32 -3.17
C HIS A 290 -5.83 -23.24 -4.25
N GLU A 291 -6.86 -22.38 -4.31
CA GLU A 291 -6.97 -21.32 -5.33
C GLU A 291 -6.85 -21.87 -6.75
N PHE A 292 -7.34 -23.11 -6.94
CA PHE A 292 -7.32 -23.86 -8.19
C PHE A 292 -5.92 -24.09 -8.79
N GLY A 293 -4.85 -23.91 -8.00
CA GLY A 293 -3.46 -23.96 -8.48
C GLY A 293 -3.12 -22.86 -9.48
N ASN A 294 -3.85 -21.76 -9.50
CA ASN A 294 -3.73 -20.72 -10.52
C ASN A 294 -2.51 -19.80 -10.26
N ALA A 295 -1.57 -19.76 -11.21
CA ALA A 295 -0.35 -18.97 -11.11
C ALA A 295 -0.62 -17.46 -10.97
N GLU A 296 -1.66 -16.91 -11.61
CA GLU A 296 -1.97 -15.48 -11.52
C GLU A 296 -2.39 -15.12 -10.09
N THR A 297 -3.25 -15.94 -9.47
CA THR A 297 -3.65 -15.76 -8.07
C THR A 297 -2.42 -15.72 -7.17
N TYR A 298 -1.52 -16.69 -7.28
CA TYR A 298 -0.35 -16.81 -6.40
C TYR A 298 0.68 -15.70 -6.61
N VAL A 299 0.86 -15.23 -7.85
CA VAL A 299 1.70 -14.06 -8.13
C VAL A 299 1.09 -12.82 -7.48
N LEU A 300 -0.20 -12.56 -7.65
CA LEU A 300 -0.85 -11.39 -7.05
C LEU A 300 -0.87 -11.45 -5.51
N VAL A 301 -1.09 -12.64 -4.93
CA VAL A 301 -0.99 -12.86 -3.47
C VAL A 301 0.43 -12.57 -2.99
N GLY A 302 1.46 -13.15 -3.63
CA GLY A 302 2.85 -12.91 -3.23
C GLY A 302 3.27 -11.45 -3.39
N ASP A 303 2.79 -10.75 -4.42
CA ASP A 303 2.99 -9.33 -4.64
C ASP A 303 2.36 -8.49 -3.51
N ALA A 304 1.10 -8.77 -3.16
CA ALA A 304 0.41 -8.07 -2.08
C ALA A 304 1.06 -8.31 -0.71
N LEU A 305 1.46 -9.56 -0.42
CA LEU A 305 2.20 -9.90 0.80
C LEU A 305 3.55 -9.17 0.85
N GLY A 306 4.26 -9.11 -0.28
CA GLY A 306 5.57 -8.45 -0.38
C GLY A 306 5.46 -6.95 -0.19
N LYS A 307 4.50 -6.30 -0.86
CA LYS A 307 4.24 -4.86 -0.74
C LYS A 307 3.77 -4.48 0.67
N ALA A 308 2.89 -5.30 1.28
CA ALA A 308 2.49 -5.11 2.66
C ALA A 308 3.68 -5.28 3.62
N MET A 309 4.59 -6.21 3.35
CA MET A 309 5.78 -6.40 4.17
C MET A 309 6.73 -5.20 4.05
N VAL A 310 7.00 -4.73 2.83
CA VAL A 310 7.80 -3.52 2.60
C VAL A 310 7.22 -2.29 3.33
N SER A 311 5.89 -2.17 3.38
CA SER A 311 5.24 -1.04 4.06
C SER A 311 5.41 -1.05 5.58
N VAL A 312 5.62 -2.23 6.20
CA VAL A 312 5.88 -2.37 7.65
C VAL A 312 7.35 -2.61 8.01
N LEU A 313 8.18 -3.04 7.04
CA LEU A 313 9.64 -3.19 7.17
C LEU A 313 10.36 -1.87 7.17
N THR A 314 9.81 -0.92 6.42
CA THR A 314 10.13 0.47 6.65
C THR A 314 9.57 0.72 8.04
N PRO A 315 10.40 0.82 9.11
CA PRO A 315 9.83 1.31 10.35
C PRO A 315 9.09 2.60 10.00
N ALA A 316 8.20 3.06 10.86
CA ALA A 316 8.11 4.48 11.06
C ALA A 316 9.48 5.03 11.57
N LYS A 317 10.61 4.80 10.85
CA LYS A 317 11.45 5.90 10.44
C LYS A 317 10.44 6.97 10.11
N LYS A 318 10.52 8.11 10.80
CA LYS A 318 10.30 9.36 10.10
C LYS A 318 10.96 9.13 8.74
N ALA A 319 10.19 8.81 7.69
CA ALA A 319 10.71 8.79 6.34
C ALA A 319 11.55 10.06 6.28
N ALA A 320 12.81 9.97 5.86
CA ALA A 320 13.61 11.18 5.72
C ALA A 320 12.70 12.14 4.97
N LYS A 321 12.19 13.16 5.70
CA LYS A 321 11.02 13.93 5.28
C LYS A 321 11.39 14.37 3.88
N SER A 322 10.55 14.09 2.89
CA SER A 322 10.85 14.44 1.50
C SER A 322 11.39 15.86 1.49
N PRO A 323 12.47 16.18 0.75
CA PRO A 323 13.14 17.45 0.95
C PRO A 323 12.12 18.59 0.88
N LYS A 324 12.17 19.53 1.81
CA LYS A 324 11.26 20.68 1.78
C LYS A 324 11.82 21.69 0.76
N PRO A 325 10.97 22.50 0.12
CA PRO A 325 11.45 23.58 -0.74
C PRO A 325 12.38 24.51 0.06
N SER A 326 13.49 24.90 -0.56
CA SER A 326 14.35 25.98 -0.06
C SER A 326 13.86 27.36 -0.50
N SER A 327 13.11 27.42 -1.59
CA SER A 327 12.62 28.65 -2.22
C SER A 327 11.46 28.36 -3.18
N TRP A 328 10.70 29.41 -3.49
CA TRP A 328 9.59 29.36 -4.44
C TRP A 328 9.68 30.50 -5.44
N SER A 329 9.42 30.18 -6.71
CA SER A 329 9.12 31.17 -7.74
C SER A 329 7.64 31.52 -7.72
N ILE A 330 7.32 32.80 -7.87
CA ILE A 330 5.93 33.27 -7.91
C ILE A 330 5.43 33.28 -9.35
N ARG A 331 4.27 32.68 -9.58
CA ARG A 331 3.52 32.77 -10.84
C ARG A 331 2.14 33.35 -10.58
N THR A 332 1.59 34.02 -11.58
CA THR A 332 0.16 34.38 -11.60
C THR A 332 -0.56 33.38 -12.50
N VAL A 333 -1.52 32.65 -11.94
CA VAL A 333 -2.31 31.63 -12.68
C VAL A 333 -3.78 31.96 -12.47
N GLU A 334 -4.50 32.27 -13.56
CA GLU A 334 -5.90 32.68 -13.52
C GLU A 334 -6.23 33.84 -12.54
N GLY A 335 -5.23 34.65 -12.17
CA GLY A 335 -5.33 35.75 -11.21
C GLY A 335 -4.96 35.40 -9.77
N TRP A 336 -4.71 34.12 -9.46
CA TRP A 336 -4.15 33.68 -8.18
C TRP A 336 -2.63 33.84 -8.15
N LYS A 337 -2.11 34.20 -6.97
CA LYS A 337 -0.68 34.09 -6.67
C LYS A 337 -0.36 32.62 -6.35
N VAL A 338 0.43 31.98 -7.21
CA VAL A 338 0.91 30.60 -7.03
C VAL A 338 2.41 30.62 -6.73
N LYS A 339 2.80 30.22 -5.51
CA LYS A 339 4.20 29.92 -5.17
C LYS A 339 4.51 28.50 -5.68
N VAL A 340 5.50 28.37 -6.56
CA VAL A 340 5.91 27.08 -7.14
C VAL A 340 7.32 26.76 -6.69
N ASP A 341 7.51 25.60 -6.10
CA ASP A 341 8.79 25.10 -5.62
C ASP A 341 9.81 25.07 -6.77
N ASP A 342 10.96 25.72 -6.56
CA ASP A 342 11.96 25.91 -7.61
C ASP A 342 12.51 24.58 -8.16
N ARG A 343 12.46 23.50 -7.36
CA ARG A 343 12.86 22.15 -7.78
C ARG A 343 12.00 21.60 -8.91
N LEU A 344 10.77 22.11 -9.10
CA LEU A 344 9.91 21.74 -10.23
C LEU A 344 10.39 22.31 -11.57
N PHE A 345 11.35 23.24 -11.56
CA PHE A 345 11.99 23.75 -12.78
C PHE A 345 13.32 23.06 -13.10
N GLU A 346 13.79 22.15 -12.25
CA GLU A 346 14.97 21.34 -12.55
C GLU A 346 14.67 20.34 -13.69
N PRO A 347 15.64 20.04 -14.57
CA PRO A 347 15.42 19.15 -15.73
C PRO A 347 14.83 17.78 -15.36
N THR A 348 15.11 17.27 -14.16
CA THR A 348 14.60 15.99 -13.66
C THR A 348 13.11 16.01 -13.30
N ASN A 349 12.54 17.18 -13.01
CA ASN A 349 11.16 17.35 -12.53
C ASN A 349 10.31 18.24 -13.45
N GLU A 350 10.90 18.85 -14.46
CA GLU A 350 10.28 19.89 -15.30
C GLU A 350 8.94 19.43 -15.90
N GLU A 351 8.88 18.21 -16.44
CA GLU A 351 7.66 17.68 -17.04
C GLU A 351 6.55 17.44 -16.00
N LEU A 352 6.92 17.02 -14.79
CA LEU A 352 5.96 16.91 -13.69
C LEU A 352 5.45 18.30 -13.28
N GLY A 353 6.33 19.28 -13.16
CA GLY A 353 5.98 20.67 -12.85
C GLY A 353 5.02 21.27 -13.88
N LYS A 354 5.34 21.14 -15.17
CA LYS A 354 4.47 21.58 -16.28
C LYS A 354 3.10 20.93 -16.22
N ARG A 355 3.03 19.62 -16.00
CA ARG A 355 1.78 18.87 -15.91
C ARG A 355 0.93 19.31 -14.73
N ALA A 356 1.53 19.47 -13.55
CA ALA A 356 0.83 19.92 -12.35
C ALA A 356 0.30 21.35 -12.49
N LEU A 357 1.10 22.27 -13.03
CA LEU A 357 0.71 23.65 -13.28
C LEU A 357 -0.43 23.76 -14.30
N ARG A 358 -0.35 23.03 -15.43
CA ARG A 358 -1.41 23.02 -16.44
C ARG A 358 -2.73 22.49 -15.88
N PHE A 359 -2.66 21.45 -15.06
CA PHE A 359 -3.84 20.92 -14.39
C PHE A 359 -4.45 21.94 -13.42
N LEU A 360 -3.61 22.58 -12.60
CA LEU A 360 -4.04 23.60 -11.66
C LEU A 360 -4.67 24.80 -12.39
N GLU A 361 -4.07 25.28 -13.48
CA GLU A 361 -4.62 26.32 -14.33
C GLU A 361 -6.02 25.96 -14.86
N GLY A 362 -6.18 24.74 -15.37
CA GLY A 362 -7.50 24.24 -15.79
C GLY A 362 -8.53 24.28 -14.67
N LYS A 363 -8.19 23.79 -13.46
CA LYS A 363 -9.10 23.81 -12.31
C LYS A 363 -9.43 25.23 -11.83
N LEU A 364 -8.47 26.13 -11.82
CA LEU A 364 -8.71 27.54 -11.45
C LEU A 364 -9.56 28.27 -12.50
N SER A 365 -9.38 27.95 -13.78
CA SER A 365 -10.23 28.45 -14.86
C SER A 365 -11.67 28.00 -14.68
N ASP A 366 -11.89 26.71 -14.39
CA ASP A 366 -13.23 26.16 -14.11
C ASP A 366 -13.88 26.87 -12.91
N ILE A 367 -13.15 27.03 -11.80
CA ILE A 367 -13.63 27.71 -10.60
C ILE A 367 -14.01 29.16 -10.90
N LYS A 368 -13.16 29.88 -11.64
CA LYS A 368 -13.40 31.27 -12.04
C LYS A 368 -14.63 31.42 -12.94
N ALA A 369 -14.94 30.41 -13.76
CA ALA A 369 -16.10 30.44 -14.64
C ALA A 369 -17.43 30.23 -13.89
N ILE A 370 -17.43 29.48 -12.79
CA ILE A 370 -18.67 29.09 -12.09
C ILE A 370 -18.97 29.92 -10.83
N LEU A 371 -17.97 30.52 -10.19
CA LEU A 371 -18.18 31.36 -9.00
C LEU A 371 -18.51 32.82 -9.39
N PRO A 372 -19.33 33.53 -8.59
CA PRO A 372 -19.56 34.96 -8.80
C PRO A 372 -18.27 35.78 -8.71
N ALA A 373 -18.15 36.80 -9.56
CA ALA A 373 -16.92 37.57 -9.74
C ALA A 373 -16.40 38.21 -8.44
N ASP A 374 -17.29 38.66 -7.54
CA ASP A 374 -16.89 39.21 -6.25
C ASP A 374 -16.30 38.15 -5.31
N LYS A 375 -16.73 36.89 -5.41
CA LYS A 375 -16.17 35.76 -4.67
C LYS A 375 -14.83 35.33 -5.25
N VAL A 376 -14.73 35.25 -6.58
CA VAL A 376 -13.47 34.99 -7.27
C VAL A 376 -12.42 36.02 -6.88
N ALA A 377 -12.76 37.31 -6.89
CA ALA A 377 -11.84 38.37 -6.50
C ALA A 377 -11.30 38.19 -5.06
N LYS A 378 -12.14 37.73 -4.13
CA LYS A 378 -11.70 37.39 -2.77
C LYS A 378 -10.81 36.16 -2.75
N LEU A 379 -11.19 35.08 -3.45
CA LEU A 379 -10.39 33.86 -3.53
C LEU A 379 -9.02 34.08 -4.18
N GLN A 380 -8.91 34.99 -5.15
CA GLN A 380 -7.65 35.35 -5.80
C GLN A 380 -6.65 36.02 -4.85
N THR A 381 -7.10 36.54 -3.70
CA THR A 381 -6.20 37.02 -2.63
C THR A 381 -5.51 35.88 -1.88
N ILE A 382 -6.05 34.67 -1.96
CA ILE A 382 -5.50 33.48 -1.31
C ILE A 382 -4.29 32.99 -2.10
N THR A 383 -3.16 32.82 -1.41
CA THR A 383 -1.96 32.24 -2.02
C THR A 383 -2.10 30.73 -2.12
N ILE A 384 -1.77 30.18 -3.28
CA ILE A 384 -1.64 28.74 -3.51
C ILE A 384 -0.16 28.38 -3.51
N VAL A 385 0.22 27.27 -2.89
CA VAL A 385 1.60 26.76 -2.86
C VAL A 385 1.62 25.39 -3.51
N LEU A 386 2.48 25.20 -4.52
CA LEU A 386 2.67 23.95 -5.25
C LEU A 386 4.11 23.46 -5.09
N ASP A 387 4.27 22.31 -4.44
CA ASP A 387 5.58 21.76 -4.13
C ASP A 387 5.86 20.45 -4.87
N LEU A 388 7.13 20.15 -5.15
CA LEU A 388 7.51 18.83 -5.65
C LEU A 388 7.17 17.75 -4.62
N ASN A 389 7.59 17.99 -3.38
CA ASN A 389 7.26 17.26 -2.17
C ASN A 389 7.54 18.15 -0.94
N HIS A 390 6.82 17.99 0.18
CA HIS A 390 6.99 18.85 1.37
C HIS A 390 7.09 18.04 2.67
N GLY A 391 8.19 17.33 2.85
CA GLY A 391 8.43 16.57 4.06
C GLY A 391 7.51 15.36 4.22
N GLY A 392 6.66 15.37 5.24
CA GLY A 392 5.67 14.33 5.47
C GLY A 392 4.26 14.73 5.03
N LEU A 393 4.08 15.92 4.44
CA LEU A 393 2.78 16.38 3.97
C LEU A 393 2.43 15.69 2.65
N VAL A 394 1.24 15.12 2.60
CA VAL A 394 0.72 14.37 1.46
C VAL A 394 -0.62 14.92 0.97
N PRO A 395 -1.67 15.05 1.80
CA PRO A 395 -2.94 15.59 1.31
C PRO A 395 -2.80 17.07 0.97
N MET A 396 -3.51 17.49 -0.08
CA MET A 396 -3.84 18.90 -0.29
C MET A 396 -4.53 19.42 0.97
N GLN A 397 -4.20 20.62 1.39
CA GLN A 397 -4.75 21.18 2.62
C GLN A 397 -4.62 22.70 2.68
N TYR A 398 -5.60 23.33 3.30
CA TYR A 398 -5.52 24.71 3.77
C TYR A 398 -4.90 24.78 5.18
N HIS A 399 -3.94 25.69 5.39
CA HIS A 399 -3.29 25.87 6.70
C HIS A 399 -3.87 27.07 7.46
N PRO A 400 -4.74 26.90 8.47
CA PRO A 400 -5.44 28.02 9.10
C PRO A 400 -4.56 28.88 10.02
N SER A 401 -3.45 28.34 10.53
CA SER A 401 -2.56 29.07 11.44
C SER A 401 -1.13 28.52 11.42
N GLU A 402 -0.19 29.34 11.90
CA GLU A 402 1.22 28.98 12.01
C GLU A 402 1.51 27.95 13.12
N GLY A 403 0.62 27.80 14.11
CA GLY A 403 0.89 27.03 15.32
C GLY A 403 1.23 25.57 15.03
N TRP A 404 0.38 24.89 14.26
CA TRP A 404 0.61 23.49 13.86
C TRP A 404 1.83 23.36 12.94
N LEU A 405 2.03 24.32 12.02
CA LEU A 405 3.18 24.34 11.10
C LEU A 405 4.50 24.38 11.88
N LYS A 406 4.66 25.34 12.80
CA LYS A 406 5.86 25.46 13.65
C LYS A 406 6.07 24.22 14.50
N ALA A 407 5.02 23.72 15.15
CA ALA A 407 5.09 22.53 16.00
C ALA A 407 5.53 21.27 15.23
N ASN A 408 5.26 21.19 13.94
CA ASN A 408 5.63 20.07 13.07
C ASN A 408 6.86 20.33 12.18
N GLY A 409 7.53 21.47 12.40
CA GLY A 409 8.77 21.86 11.73
C GLY A 409 8.56 22.28 10.27
N TYR A 410 7.40 22.81 9.91
CA TYR A 410 7.11 23.39 8.59
C TYR A 410 7.21 24.92 8.63
N SER A 411 7.36 25.54 7.45
CA SER A 411 7.49 26.99 7.35
C SER A 411 6.19 27.68 7.80
N PRO A 412 6.24 28.70 8.67
CA PRO A 412 5.06 29.49 9.01
C PRO A 412 4.51 30.29 7.82
N GLU A 413 5.29 30.49 6.76
CA GLU A 413 4.82 31.14 5.53
C GLU A 413 3.71 30.38 4.79
N LEU A 414 3.48 29.11 5.15
CA LEU A 414 2.35 28.34 4.62
C LEU A 414 1.02 28.70 5.27
N ALA A 415 1.03 29.43 6.40
CA ALA A 415 -0.21 29.84 7.05
C ALA A 415 -1.07 30.70 6.12
N LYS A 416 -2.38 30.50 6.20
CA LYS A 416 -3.40 31.16 5.38
C LYS A 416 -3.26 30.91 3.87
N CYS A 417 -2.57 29.83 3.48
CA CYS A 417 -2.43 29.40 2.09
C CYS A 417 -3.13 28.05 1.84
N VAL A 418 -3.55 27.83 0.59
CA VAL A 418 -3.89 26.51 0.07
C VAL A 418 -2.60 25.83 -0.39
N HIS A 419 -2.30 24.65 0.15
CA HIS A 419 -1.05 23.95 -0.09
C HIS A 419 -1.29 22.63 -0.82
N LEU A 420 -0.62 22.48 -1.96
CA LEU A 420 -0.51 21.27 -2.76
C LEU A 420 0.90 20.68 -2.53
N PRO A 421 1.09 19.87 -1.47
CA PRO A 421 2.43 19.52 -0.99
C PRO A 421 3.19 18.55 -1.90
N ARG A 422 2.52 17.98 -2.91
CA ARG A 422 3.10 16.99 -3.84
C ARG A 422 2.54 17.17 -5.24
N ALA A 423 3.36 17.68 -6.17
CA ALA A 423 2.98 17.89 -7.56
C ALA A 423 2.52 16.59 -8.26
N ALA A 424 3.10 15.45 -7.89
CA ALA A 424 2.73 14.13 -8.41
C ALA A 424 1.28 13.74 -8.10
N ASP A 425 0.70 14.28 -7.03
CA ASP A 425 -0.65 13.96 -6.58
C ASP A 425 -1.69 14.94 -7.12
N VAL A 426 -1.28 15.97 -7.88
CA VAL A 426 -2.17 17.01 -8.43
C VAL A 426 -2.92 16.53 -9.67
N ALA A 427 -2.20 16.15 -10.72
CA ALA A 427 -2.79 15.82 -12.03
C ALA A 427 -3.08 14.31 -12.15
N THR A 428 -3.93 13.77 -11.28
CA THR A 428 -4.21 12.33 -11.17
C THR A 428 -5.61 11.97 -11.68
N ARG A 429 -5.84 10.68 -11.97
CA ARG A 429 -7.19 10.19 -12.29
C ARG A 429 -8.18 10.47 -11.15
N ARG A 430 -7.74 10.32 -9.89
CA ARG A 430 -8.54 10.63 -8.71
C ARG A 430 -9.11 12.05 -8.77
N ASN A 431 -8.27 13.06 -9.04
CA ASN A 431 -8.70 14.47 -9.08
C ASN A 431 -9.46 14.84 -10.37
N ILE A 432 -9.74 13.86 -11.24
CA ILE A 432 -10.55 14.03 -12.44
C ILE A 432 -11.88 13.31 -12.27
N THR A 433 -11.87 12.06 -11.78
CA THR A 433 -13.05 11.18 -11.78
C THR A 433 -13.66 10.95 -10.41
N GLU A 434 -12.90 11.16 -9.34
CA GLU A 434 -13.35 10.90 -7.96
C GLU A 434 -13.56 12.23 -7.24
N GLN A 435 -12.52 13.07 -7.15
CA GLN A 435 -12.54 14.36 -6.46
C GLN A 435 -12.24 15.52 -7.44
N PRO A 436 -13.13 15.78 -8.42
CA PRO A 436 -12.89 16.77 -9.47
C PRO A 436 -12.77 18.21 -8.95
N TRP A 437 -13.31 18.51 -7.77
CA TRP A 437 -13.36 19.86 -7.18
C TRP A 437 -12.50 20.01 -5.93
N VAL A 438 -11.51 19.13 -5.70
CA VAL A 438 -10.59 19.22 -4.55
C VAL A 438 -9.87 20.57 -4.42
N ILE A 439 -9.56 21.26 -5.54
CA ILE A 439 -8.98 22.61 -5.46
C ILE A 439 -10.00 23.64 -4.94
N LEU A 440 -11.27 23.50 -5.32
CA LEU A 440 -12.35 24.33 -4.78
C LEU A 440 -12.61 24.00 -3.31
N HIS A 441 -12.50 22.74 -2.90
CA HIS A 441 -12.60 22.30 -1.51
C HIS A 441 -11.61 23.06 -0.62
N GLU A 442 -10.33 23.07 -0.99
CA GLU A 442 -9.31 23.78 -0.22
C GLU A 442 -9.52 25.30 -0.22
N LEU A 443 -9.95 25.86 -1.35
CA LEU A 443 -10.32 27.28 -1.45
C LEU A 443 -11.56 27.60 -0.60
N ALA A 444 -12.49 26.67 -0.42
CA ALA A 444 -13.65 26.83 0.43
C ALA A 444 -13.25 26.88 1.92
N HIS A 445 -12.28 26.08 2.36
CA HIS A 445 -11.68 26.25 3.69
C HIS A 445 -11.05 27.64 3.86
N ALA A 446 -10.29 28.11 2.86
CA ALA A 446 -9.69 29.44 2.90
C ALA A 446 -10.74 30.56 2.95
N TYR A 447 -11.82 30.44 2.18
CA TYR A 447 -12.93 31.39 2.18
C TYR A 447 -13.66 31.40 3.53
N HIS A 448 -13.92 30.21 4.09
CA HIS A 448 -14.56 30.05 5.39
C HIS A 448 -13.72 30.70 6.49
N ASP A 449 -12.39 30.51 6.50
CA ASP A 449 -11.51 31.11 7.49
C ASP A 449 -11.37 32.63 7.31
N GLN A 450 -10.96 33.07 6.12
CA GLN A 450 -10.45 34.43 5.92
C GLN A 450 -11.54 35.45 5.57
N ILE A 451 -12.66 35.00 5.02
CA ILE A 451 -13.73 35.88 4.53
C ILE A 451 -14.95 35.82 5.44
N LEU A 452 -15.35 34.63 5.88
CA LEU A 452 -16.50 34.45 6.77
C LEU A 452 -16.10 34.42 8.25
N GLY A 453 -14.95 33.80 8.55
CA GLY A 453 -14.58 33.32 9.88
C GLY A 453 -15.16 31.93 10.13
N PHE A 454 -14.35 31.01 10.67
CA PHE A 454 -14.80 29.63 10.98
C PHE A 454 -15.97 29.57 11.98
N GLU A 455 -16.18 30.64 12.73
CA GLU A 455 -17.29 30.72 13.69
C GLU A 455 -18.58 31.30 13.07
N GLU A 456 -18.68 31.38 11.74
CA GLU A 456 -19.88 31.83 11.03
C GLU A 456 -21.13 31.06 11.50
N PRO A 457 -22.06 31.72 12.24
CA PRO A 457 -23.15 31.05 12.92
C PRO A 457 -24.06 30.28 11.97
N ARG A 458 -24.30 30.81 10.77
CA ARG A 458 -25.17 30.18 9.77
C ARG A 458 -24.65 28.80 9.35
N ILE A 459 -23.33 28.63 9.25
CA ILE A 459 -22.71 27.34 8.90
C ILE A 459 -22.83 26.37 10.07
N LYS A 460 -22.49 26.81 11.29
CA LYS A 460 -22.54 25.97 12.50
C LYS A 460 -23.94 25.46 12.80
N ASP A 461 -24.95 26.32 12.68
CA ASP A 461 -26.34 25.97 12.95
C ASP A 461 -26.84 24.88 12.00
N VAL A 462 -26.57 25.02 10.69
CA VAL A 462 -26.98 24.05 9.68
C VAL A 462 -26.17 22.75 9.80
N TYR A 463 -24.86 22.84 10.07
CA TYR A 463 -24.02 21.66 10.35
C TYR A 463 -24.55 20.83 11.52
N GLU A 464 -24.87 21.47 12.65
CA GLU A 464 -25.37 20.77 13.82
C GLU A 464 -26.72 20.09 13.56
N LYS A 465 -27.60 20.71 12.75
CA LYS A 465 -28.85 20.07 12.30
C LYS A 465 -28.57 18.88 11.38
N TYR A 466 -27.65 19.03 10.41
CA TYR A 466 -27.26 17.94 9.52
C TYR A 466 -26.70 16.74 10.29
N LYS A 467 -25.78 16.99 11.22
CA LYS A 467 -25.21 15.98 12.12
C LYS A 467 -26.28 15.27 12.95
N LYS A 468 -27.17 16.02 13.61
CA LYS A 468 -28.27 15.44 14.41
C LYS A 468 -29.27 14.64 13.59
N SER A 469 -29.43 14.95 12.30
CA SER A 469 -30.34 14.22 11.43
C SER A 469 -29.91 12.77 11.15
N GLY A 470 -28.63 12.43 11.37
CA GLY A 470 -28.08 11.10 11.08
C GLY A 470 -27.93 10.78 9.60
N ARG A 471 -28.35 11.67 8.69
CA ARG A 471 -28.32 11.45 7.23
C ARG A 471 -26.91 11.25 6.68
N GLY A 472 -25.91 11.90 7.28
CA GLY A 472 -24.51 11.72 6.93
C GLY A 472 -23.88 10.41 7.41
N GLU A 473 -24.50 9.64 8.32
CA GLU A 473 -23.86 8.45 8.91
C GLU A 473 -23.73 7.28 7.92
N LYS A 474 -24.58 7.27 6.87
CA LYS A 474 -24.58 6.21 5.83
C LYS A 474 -25.02 6.75 4.47
N THR A 475 -24.22 7.63 3.89
CA THR A 475 -24.45 8.22 2.55
C THR A 475 -23.77 7.42 1.44
N LEU A 476 -24.14 7.66 0.19
CA LEU A 476 -23.46 7.07 -0.97
C LEU A 476 -22.10 7.74 -1.19
N LEU A 477 -21.10 6.94 -1.53
CA LEU A 477 -19.80 7.36 -2.07
C LEU A 477 -19.85 7.26 -3.60
N TYR A 478 -18.96 7.97 -4.31
CA TYR A 478 -18.87 8.01 -5.79
C TYR A 478 -18.85 6.63 -6.46
N ASN A 479 -18.41 5.59 -5.76
CA ASN A 479 -18.36 4.20 -6.23
C ASN A 479 -19.60 3.36 -5.88
N GLY A 480 -20.63 3.97 -5.30
CA GLY A 480 -21.88 3.33 -4.87
C GLY A 480 -21.83 2.66 -3.49
N ALA A 481 -20.68 2.64 -2.81
CA ALA A 481 -20.59 2.17 -1.43
C ALA A 481 -21.36 3.10 -0.48
N ARG A 482 -21.83 2.57 0.65
CA ARG A 482 -22.43 3.39 1.71
C ARG A 482 -21.47 3.56 2.89
N VAL A 483 -21.09 4.80 3.16
CA VAL A 483 -20.07 5.17 4.15
C VAL A 483 -20.52 6.38 4.98
N ARG A 484 -19.79 6.67 6.05
CA ARG A 484 -19.95 7.90 6.82
C ARG A 484 -19.43 9.08 6.01
N HIS A 485 -20.25 10.11 5.83
CA HIS A 485 -19.90 11.30 5.04
C HIS A 485 -18.77 12.07 5.71
N TYR A 486 -17.79 12.50 4.92
CA TYR A 486 -16.65 13.28 5.40
C TYR A 486 -17.03 14.60 6.09
N ALA A 487 -18.09 15.25 5.61
CA ALA A 487 -18.72 16.44 6.20
C ALA A 487 -19.08 16.30 7.69
N LEU A 488 -19.17 15.08 8.26
CA LEU A 488 -19.43 14.89 9.69
C LEU A 488 -18.22 15.13 10.59
N THR A 489 -17.01 15.29 10.03
CA THR A 489 -15.78 15.54 10.78
C THR A 489 -15.86 16.82 11.61
N ASP A 490 -16.12 17.96 10.96
CA ASP A 490 -16.46 19.23 11.62
C ASP A 490 -17.21 20.18 10.66
N HIS A 491 -17.59 21.36 11.15
CA HIS A 491 -18.31 22.38 10.37
C HIS A 491 -17.48 22.97 9.20
N LYS A 492 -16.15 22.82 9.21
CA LYS A 492 -15.28 23.31 8.14
C LYS A 492 -15.29 22.34 6.98
N GLU A 493 -15.15 21.04 7.25
CA GLU A 493 -15.32 19.98 6.25
C GLU A 493 -16.72 20.02 5.67
N PHE A 494 -17.74 20.17 6.54
CA PHE A 494 -19.11 20.37 6.08
C PHE A 494 -19.25 21.50 5.06
N PHE A 495 -18.65 22.67 5.33
CA PHE A 495 -18.76 23.78 4.39
C PHE A 495 -18.04 23.52 3.06
N ALA A 496 -16.85 22.90 3.10
CA ALA A 496 -16.07 22.60 1.91
C ALA A 496 -16.75 21.54 1.02
N GLU A 497 -17.18 20.43 1.63
CA GLU A 497 -17.93 19.34 0.99
C GLU A 497 -19.22 19.86 0.32
N MET A 498 -20.02 20.65 1.04
CA MET A 498 -21.27 21.17 0.49
C MET A 498 -21.04 22.23 -0.59
N THR A 499 -19.88 22.90 -0.58
CA THR A 499 -19.47 23.80 -1.67
C THR A 499 -19.16 23.02 -2.95
N GLU A 500 -18.51 21.86 -2.86
CA GLU A 500 -18.30 20.97 -4.01
C GLU A 500 -19.63 20.48 -4.60
N SER A 501 -20.54 20.00 -3.76
CA SER A 501 -21.87 19.58 -4.21
C SER A 501 -22.64 20.74 -4.86
N PHE A 502 -22.50 21.96 -4.35
CA PHE A 502 -23.25 23.12 -4.85
C PHE A 502 -22.78 23.63 -6.21
N PHE A 503 -21.47 23.63 -6.46
CA PHE A 503 -20.90 24.16 -7.71
C PHE A 503 -20.52 23.10 -8.74
N GLY A 504 -20.37 21.85 -8.31
CA GLY A 504 -19.74 20.81 -9.11
C GLY A 504 -20.24 19.41 -8.77
N VAL A 505 -19.27 18.51 -8.56
CA VAL A 505 -19.49 17.10 -8.23
C VAL A 505 -18.66 16.73 -7.01
N ASN A 506 -19.33 16.36 -5.92
CA ASN A 506 -18.73 15.81 -4.71
C ASN A 506 -18.55 14.28 -4.86
N ASP A 507 -17.58 13.69 -4.15
CA ASP A 507 -17.42 12.24 -4.02
C ASP A 507 -18.38 11.57 -3.04
N PHE A 508 -19.12 12.34 -2.24
CA PHE A 508 -20.21 11.89 -1.37
C PHE A 508 -21.56 12.45 -1.81
N PHE A 509 -22.63 11.68 -1.60
CA PHE A 509 -23.98 12.17 -1.79
C PHE A 509 -24.36 13.17 -0.67
N PRO A 510 -24.96 14.34 -1.01
CA PRO A 510 -25.43 14.73 -2.34
C PRO A 510 -24.30 15.08 -3.32
N PHE A 511 -24.28 14.45 -4.49
CA PHE A 511 -23.15 14.56 -5.41
C PHE A 511 -23.14 15.89 -6.16
N ASN A 512 -24.30 16.49 -6.40
CA ASN A 512 -24.42 17.70 -7.21
C ASN A 512 -25.52 18.63 -6.65
N ARG A 513 -25.66 19.82 -7.26
CA ARG A 513 -26.54 20.88 -6.77
C ARG A 513 -28.02 20.46 -6.75
N ALA A 514 -28.46 19.68 -7.74
CA ALA A 514 -29.85 19.24 -7.83
C ALA A 514 -30.18 18.29 -6.69
N GLU A 515 -29.30 17.31 -6.44
CA GLU A 515 -29.43 16.39 -5.32
C GLU A 515 -29.32 17.10 -3.98
N LEU A 516 -28.40 18.08 -3.85
CA LEU A 516 -28.26 18.89 -2.63
C LEU A 516 -29.56 19.66 -2.34
N LYS A 517 -30.19 20.22 -3.38
CA LYS A 517 -31.48 20.94 -3.25
C LYS A 517 -32.61 20.01 -2.82
N GLU A 518 -32.67 18.81 -3.37
CA GLU A 518 -33.74 17.84 -3.10
C GLU A 518 -33.59 17.18 -1.73
N ALA A 519 -32.41 16.65 -1.44
CA ALA A 519 -32.16 15.89 -0.22
C ALA A 519 -31.87 16.79 1.00
N GLU A 520 -31.30 17.98 0.77
CA GLU A 520 -30.77 18.86 1.81
C GLU A 520 -31.14 20.34 1.56
N PRO A 521 -32.45 20.70 1.47
CA PRO A 521 -32.89 22.03 1.06
C PRO A 521 -32.39 23.17 1.94
N GLU A 522 -32.21 22.93 3.25
CA GLU A 522 -31.64 23.91 4.18
C GLU A 522 -30.15 24.16 3.90
N ILE A 523 -29.38 23.12 3.58
CA ILE A 523 -27.97 23.23 3.19
C ILE A 523 -27.86 23.97 1.86
N HIS A 524 -28.69 23.62 0.88
CA HIS A 524 -28.73 24.32 -0.40
C HIS A 524 -29.05 25.82 -0.23
N ALA A 525 -30.01 26.17 0.64
CA ALA A 525 -30.34 27.56 0.93
C ALA A 525 -29.17 28.32 1.59
N LEU A 526 -28.44 27.67 2.50
CA LEU A 526 -27.22 28.22 3.09
C LEU A 526 -26.16 28.50 2.02
N MET A 527 -25.90 27.54 1.12
CA MET A 527 -24.91 27.70 0.04
C MET A 527 -25.28 28.86 -0.88
N MET A 528 -26.55 29.00 -1.29
CA MET A 528 -27.00 30.16 -2.06
C MET A 528 -26.76 31.48 -1.31
N ALA A 529 -27.09 31.52 0.00
CA ALA A 529 -26.97 32.74 0.81
C ALA A 529 -25.52 33.18 1.03
N ILE A 530 -24.55 32.24 0.99
CA ILE A 530 -23.13 32.55 1.14
C ILE A 530 -22.50 32.88 -0.21
N TRP A 531 -22.73 32.03 -1.21
CA TRP A 531 -22.02 32.09 -2.46
C TRP A 531 -22.67 33.01 -3.51
N GLU A 532 -24.00 33.02 -3.61
CA GLU A 532 -24.73 33.74 -4.66
C GLU A 532 -25.35 35.07 -4.18
N ALA A 533 -25.36 35.35 -2.88
CA ALA A 533 -25.89 36.60 -2.36
C ALA A 533 -25.10 37.81 -2.89
N THR A 534 -25.82 38.71 -3.57
CA THR A 534 -25.28 39.97 -4.07
C THR A 534 -24.93 40.90 -2.89
N PRO A 535 -23.79 41.59 -2.91
CA PRO A 535 -23.52 42.63 -1.92
C PRO A 535 -24.66 43.66 -1.90
N LYS A 536 -25.20 43.96 -0.72
CA LYS A 536 -26.12 45.10 -0.59
C LYS A 536 -25.37 46.34 -1.06
N LYS A 537 -25.86 47.02 -2.10
CA LYS A 537 -25.37 48.37 -2.43
C LYS A 537 -25.62 49.23 -1.21
N ASP A 538 -24.55 49.72 -0.58
CA ASP A 538 -24.67 50.74 0.46
C ASP A 538 -25.48 51.90 -0.12
N LYS A 539 -26.62 52.21 0.50
CA LYS A 539 -27.35 53.43 0.25
C LYS A 539 -26.42 54.56 0.73
N ARG A 540 -25.80 55.25 -0.23
CA ARG A 540 -25.11 56.52 0.01
C ARG A 540 -26.04 57.55 0.62
#